data_AF-A0A4V6Q1Y5-F1
#
_entry.id   AF-A0A4V6Q1Y5-F1
#
_cell.length_a   1.000
_cell.length_b   1.000
_cell.length_c   1.000
_cell.angle_alpha   90.00
_cell.angle_beta   90.00
_cell.angle_gamma   90.00
#
_symmetry.space_group_name_H-M   'P 1'
#
loop_
_entity.id
_entity.type
_entity.pdbx_description
1 polymer ?
#
loop_
_entity_poly.entity_id
_entity_poly.type
_entity_poly.pdbx_seq_one_letter_code
_entity_poly.pdbx_strand_id
1 'polypeptide(L)' 'MKTMTCKQLGGPCGYAHHGESADDVINAQDRHLKEMEAAGDVAHQPARDEMKARWRKPVSGLRWYRDAKRRFADLPDD' A
#
# COMPACT_ATOMS: atom_id res chain seq x y z
N MET A 1 16.77 -2.83 -4.75
CA MET A 1 15.38 -2.33 -4.91
C MET A 1 14.49 -3.48 -4.54
N LYS A 2 13.35 -3.25 -3.90
CA LYS A 2 12.44 -4.35 -3.51
C LYS A 2 11.04 -4.13 -4.06
N THR A 3 10.31 -5.24 -4.19
CA THR A 3 8.96 -5.26 -4.74
C THR A 3 7.91 -5.66 -3.70
N MET A 4 6.88 -4.83 -3.54
CA MET A 4 5.66 -5.18 -2.81
C MET A 4 4.44 -5.08 -3.71
N THR A 5 3.54 -6.06 -3.61
CA THR A 5 2.28 -6.05 -4.36
C THR A 5 1.20 -5.22 -3.67
N CYS A 6 0.25 -4.72 -4.45
CA CYS A 6 -0.95 -4.07 -3.94
C CYS A 6 -1.65 -4.94 -2.87
N LYS A 7 -1.75 -6.27 -3.09
CA LYS A 7 -2.19 -7.27 -2.10
C LYS A 7 -1.40 -7.26 -0.79
N GLN A 8 -0.06 -7.23 -0.85
CA GLN A 8 0.78 -7.18 0.36
C GLN A 8 0.59 -5.88 1.16
N LEU A 9 0.10 -4.82 0.52
CA LEU A 9 -0.19 -3.52 1.15
C LEU A 9 -1.68 -3.35 1.52
N GLY A 10 -2.51 -4.38 1.31
CA GLY A 10 -3.93 -4.42 1.69
C GLY A 10 -4.91 -4.05 0.58
N GLY A 11 -4.47 -4.05 -0.68
CA GLY A 11 -5.34 -3.92 -1.85
C GLY A 11 -5.77 -5.26 -2.46
N PRO A 12 -6.62 -5.23 -3.50
CA PRO A 12 -7.22 -6.45 -4.06
C PRO A 12 -6.36 -7.13 -5.14
N CYS A 13 -5.39 -6.43 -5.76
CA CYS A 13 -4.71 -6.90 -6.97
C CYS A 13 -3.22 -7.23 -6.78
N GLY A 14 -2.63 -7.91 -7.77
CA GLY A 14 -1.22 -8.31 -7.77
C GLY A 14 -0.26 -7.25 -8.32
N TYR A 15 -0.70 -6.00 -8.55
CA TYR A 15 0.15 -4.97 -9.13
C TYR A 15 1.42 -4.77 -8.29
N ALA A 16 2.58 -4.79 -8.94
CA ALA A 16 3.90 -4.73 -8.31
C ALA A 16 4.38 -3.27 -8.13
N HIS A 17 4.59 -2.87 -6.89
CA HIS A 17 5.20 -1.60 -6.52
C HIS A 17 6.67 -1.83 -6.22
N HIS A 18 7.54 -1.13 -6.94
CA HIS A 18 8.99 -1.19 -6.77
C HIS A 18 9.46 0.07 -6.07
N GLY A 19 10.42 -0.06 -5.15
CA GLY A 19 10.96 1.08 -4.41
C GLY A 19 12.28 0.78 -3.70
N GLU A 20 12.99 1.83 -3.32
CA GLU A 20 14.22 1.73 -2.51
C GLU A 20 13.88 1.63 -1.02
N SER A 21 12.69 2.09 -0.63
CA SER A 21 12.19 2.06 0.73
C SER A 21 10.74 1.59 0.80
N ALA A 22 10.33 1.19 2.01
CA ALA A 22 8.94 0.90 2.32
C ALA A 22 8.02 2.11 2.06
N ASP A 23 8.53 3.33 2.28
CA ASP A 23 7.79 4.56 2.03
C ASP A 23 7.52 4.75 0.53
N ASP A 24 8.48 4.40 -0.34
CA ASP A 24 8.29 4.47 -1.79
C ASP A 24 7.17 3.55 -2.27
N VAL A 25 7.16 2.30 -1.83
CA VAL A 25 6.12 1.33 -2.24
C VAL A 25 4.76 1.65 -1.62
N ILE A 26 4.72 2.21 -0.41
CA ILE A 26 3.47 2.71 0.21
C ILE A 26 2.90 3.89 -0.58
N ASN A 27 3.75 4.85 -0.94
CA ASN A 27 3.34 6.00 -1.75
C ASN A 27 2.90 5.58 -3.16
N ALA A 28 3.60 4.63 -3.77
CA ALA A 28 3.22 4.05 -5.06
C ALA A 28 1.86 3.35 -4.98
N GLN A 29 1.58 2.65 -3.87
CA GLN A 29 0.29 2.01 -3.65
C GLN A 29 -0.84 3.02 -3.42
N ASP A 30 -0.61 4.09 -2.64
CA ASP A 30 -1.62 5.14 -2.46
C ASP A 30 -1.96 5.83 -3.80
N ARG A 31 -0.97 6.06 -4.66
CA ARG A 31 -1.18 6.55 -6.02
C ARG A 31 -1.99 5.57 -6.86
N HIS A 32 -1.62 4.29 -6.88
CA HIS A 32 -2.38 3.24 -7.58
C HIS A 32 -3.84 3.19 -7.11
N LEU A 33 -4.11 3.25 -5.81
CA LEU A 33 -5.47 3.28 -5.27
C LEU A 33 -6.26 4.51 -5.73
N LYS A 34 -5.62 5.69 -5.82
CA LYS A 34 -6.25 6.92 -6.35
C LYS A 34 -6.60 6.79 -7.84
N GLU A 35 -5.70 6.21 -8.62
CA GLU A 35 -5.91 5.98 -10.06
C GLU A 35 -7.09 5.01 -10.29
N MET A 36 -7.14 3.92 -9.54
CA MET A 36 -8.25 2.95 -9.62
C MET A 36 -9.59 3.58 -9.15
N GLU A 37 -9.57 4.36 -8.07
CA GLU A 37 -10.75 5.15 -7.63
C GLU A 37 -11.22 6.13 -8.72
N ALA A 38 -10.31 6.87 -9.34
CA ALA A 38 -10.63 7.82 -10.41
C ALA A 38 -11.16 7.13 -11.67
N ALA A 39 -10.68 5.91 -11.96
CA ALA A 39 -11.18 5.07 -13.05
C ALA A 39 -12.54 4.40 -12.74
N GLY A 40 -13.09 4.60 -11.54
CA GLY A 40 -14.37 4.01 -11.12
C GLY A 40 -14.26 2.52 -10.74
N ASP A 41 -13.06 2.02 -10.43
CA ASP A 41 -12.87 0.63 -10.05
C ASP A 41 -13.39 0.36 -8.62
N VAL A 42 -14.46 -0.42 -8.56
CA VAL A 42 -15.12 -0.80 -7.31
C VAL A 42 -14.27 -1.77 -6.49
N ALA A 43 -13.41 -2.57 -7.14
CA ALA A 43 -12.60 -3.57 -6.43
C ALA A 43 -11.55 -2.92 -5.52
N HIS A 44 -10.97 -1.79 -5.91
CA HIS A 44 -9.98 -1.05 -5.10
C HIS A 44 -10.60 -0.11 -4.08
N GLN A 45 -11.91 0.16 -4.13
CA GLN A 45 -12.54 1.10 -3.20
C GLN A 45 -12.39 0.73 -1.72
N PRO A 46 -12.59 -0.53 -1.28
CA PRO A 46 -12.38 -0.88 0.12
C PRO A 46 -10.95 -0.58 0.61
N ALA A 47 -9.94 -0.87 -0.23
CA ALA A 47 -8.55 -0.61 0.10
C ALA A 47 -8.23 0.90 0.10
N ARG A 48 -8.88 1.66 -0.79
CA ARG A 48 -8.79 3.12 -0.84
C ARG A 48 -9.37 3.76 0.41
N ASP A 49 -10.54 3.31 0.85
CA ASP A 49 -11.20 3.80 2.07
C ASP A 49 -10.40 3.45 3.32
N GLU A 50 -9.85 2.23 3.40
CA GLU A 50 -8.92 1.87 4.46
C GLU A 50 -7.68 2.75 4.46
N MET A 51 -7.08 3.03 3.29
CA MET A 51 -5.94 3.92 3.18
C MET A 51 -6.27 5.32 3.73
N LYS A 52 -7.41 5.91 3.33
CA LYS A 52 -7.90 7.19 3.88
C LYS A 52 -8.12 7.10 5.39
N ALA A 53 -8.72 6.02 5.88
CA ALA A 53 -9.04 5.84 7.30
C ALA A 53 -7.79 5.72 8.18
N ARG A 54 -6.71 5.09 7.70
CA ARG A 54 -5.43 4.96 8.41
C ARG A 54 -4.83 6.32 8.76
N TRP A 55 -4.95 7.31 7.87
CA TRP A 55 -4.49 8.68 8.12
C TRP A 55 -5.33 9.44 9.16
N ARG A 56 -6.63 9.11 9.28
CA ARG A 56 -7.52 9.71 10.28
C ARG A 56 -7.43 9.03 11.66
N LYS A 57 -6.92 7.80 11.72
CA LYS A 57 -6.83 6.98 12.94
C LYS A 57 -5.36 6.71 13.29
N PRO A 58 -4.69 7.62 14.03
CA PRO A 58 -3.24 7.61 14.18
C PRO A 58 -2.68 6.31 14.76
N VAL A 59 -3.37 5.68 15.71
CA VAL A 59 -2.91 4.42 16.35
C VAL A 59 -2.92 3.25 15.36
N SER A 60 -4.04 3.02 14.67
CA SER A 60 -4.16 1.93 13.70
C SER A 60 -3.32 2.17 12.45
N GLY A 61 -3.24 3.43 12.00
CA GLY A 61 -2.37 3.84 10.89
C GLY A 61 -0.90 3.57 11.20
N LEU A 62 -0.44 3.91 12.41
CA LEU A 62 0.94 3.66 12.83
C LEU A 62 1.25 2.17 12.96
N ARG A 63 0.29 1.35 13.43
CA ARG A 63 0.46 -0.11 13.48
C ARG A 63 0.63 -0.68 12.08
N TRP A 64 -0.28 -0.35 11.16
CA TRP A 64 -0.20 -0.80 9.77
C TRP A 64 1.11 -0.36 9.10
N TYR A 65 1.51 0.89 9.31
CA TYR A 65 2.75 1.45 8.75
C TYR A 65 4.00 0.70 9.24
N ARG A 66 4.08 0.41 10.54
CA ARG A 66 5.17 -0.41 11.10
C ARG A 66 5.18 -1.83 10.54
N ASP A 67 4.00 -2.43 10.38
CA ASP A 67 3.87 -3.77 9.80
C ASP A 67 4.29 -3.78 8.32
N ALA A 68 3.93 -2.76 7.54
CA ALA A 68 4.35 -2.59 6.15
C ALA A 68 5.88 -2.41 6.04
N LYS A 69 6.48 -1.57 6.89
CA LYS A 69 7.94 -1.39 6.95
C LYS A 69 8.68 -2.68 7.28
N ARG A 70 8.16 -3.47 8.24
CA ARG A 70 8.74 -4.77 8.59
C ARG A 70 8.68 -5.74 7.41
N ARG A 71 7.51 -5.88 6.78
CA ARG A 71 7.34 -6.75 5.60
C ARG A 71 8.29 -6.37 4.47
N PHE A 72 8.48 -5.07 4.21
CA PHE A 72 9.44 -4.59 3.21
C PHE A 72 10.89 -4.95 3.57
N ALA A 73 11.27 -4.79 4.83
CA ALA A 73 12.61 -5.12 5.30
C ALA A 73 12.94 -6.61 5.10
N ASP A 74 11.95 -7.49 5.30
CA ASP A 74 12.10 -8.95 5.18
C ASP A 74 12.14 -9.46 3.72
N LEU A 75 11.81 -8.61 2.74
CA LEU A 75 11.88 -9.00 1.33
C LEU A 75 13.32 -9.05 0.82
N PRO A 76 13.64 -9.96 -0.12
CA PRO A 76 14.91 -9.88 -0.85
C PRO A 76 14.95 -8.62 -1.71
N ASP A 77 16.15 -8.16 -2.03
CA ASP A 77 16.34 -7.25 -3.16
C ASP A 77 16.11 -8.01 -4.47
N ASP A 78 15.48 -7.31 -5.42
CA ASP A 78 15.32 -7.72 -6.82
C ASP A 78 16.64 -7.67 -7.59
#